data_AF-A0A0R3RBP1-F1
#
_entry.id   AF-A0A0R3RBP1-F1
#
_cell.length_a   1.000
_cell.length_b   1.000
_cell.length_c   1.000
_cell.angle_alpha   90.00
_cell.angle_beta   90.00
_cell.angle_gamma   90.00
#
_symmetry.space_group_name_H-M   'P 1'
#
loop_
_entity.id
_entity.type
_entity.pdbx_description
1 polymer ?
#
loop_
_entity_poly.entity_id
_entity_poly.type
_entity_poly.pdbx_seq_one_letter_code
_entity_poly.pdbx_strand_id
1 'polypeptide(L)' 'MDENQTQCCSYSRNSNYLSYNKRIVFVRRPGANNFPSADCFRCEDCLAPNRLDVGNGQCIVRTLFLSVDPAQVS' A
#
# COMPACT_ATOMS: atom_id res chain seq x y z
N MET A 1 21.96 -19.79 -5.52
CA MET A 1 20.50 -19.99 -5.48
C MET A 1 20.05 -19.37 -4.18
N ASP A 2 19.95 -18.05 -4.15
CA ASP A 2 19.70 -17.30 -2.93
C ASP A 2 18.20 -17.23 -2.69
N GLU A 3 17.78 -17.84 -1.59
CA GLU A 3 16.42 -17.78 -1.05
C GLU A 3 16.13 -16.34 -0.62
N ASN A 4 15.51 -15.56 -1.50
CA ASN A 4 15.07 -14.21 -1.18
C ASN A 4 13.88 -14.30 -0.21
N GLN A 5 14.16 -14.21 1.08
CA GLN A 5 13.20 -14.16 2.17
C GLN A 5 12.19 -13.03 1.92
N THR A 6 11.02 -13.40 1.40
CA THR A 6 9.86 -12.52 1.35
C THR A 6 9.21 -12.54 2.73
N GLN A 7 9.83 -11.88 3.72
CA GLN A 7 9.23 -11.69 5.04
C GLN A 7 8.18 -10.56 4.97
N CYS A 8 7.09 -10.81 4.25
CA CYS A 8 5.91 -9.96 4.28
C CYS A 8 5.04 -10.37 5.48
N CYS A 9 4.97 -9.50 6.49
CA CYS A 9 4.06 -9.54 7.65
C CYS A 9 4.56 -10.28 8.90
N SER A 10 5.51 -9.67 9.62
CA SER A 10 5.71 -9.96 11.05
C SER A 10 4.53 -9.39 11.85
N TYR A 11 3.58 -10.24 12.28
CA TYR A 11 2.60 -9.85 13.29
C TYR A 11 3.32 -9.59 14.62
N SER A 12 3.60 -8.33 14.95
CA SER A 12 4.04 -7.98 16.29
C SER A 12 2.85 -8.06 17.25
N ARG A 13 2.85 -9.05 18.15
CA ARG A 13 1.83 -9.24 19.21
C ARG A 13 1.92 -8.20 20.34
N ASN A 14 2.63 -7.09 20.15
CA ASN A 14 2.82 -6.06 21.17
C ASN A 14 1.93 -4.83 20.92
N SER A 15 0.92 -4.67 21.76
CA SER A 15 -0.14 -3.64 21.74
C SER A 15 0.33 -2.18 21.89
N ASN A 16 1.63 -1.90 21.97
CA ASN A 16 2.18 -0.57 22.26
C ASN A 16 3.02 0.04 21.12
N TYR A 17 3.16 -0.65 19.99
CA TYR A 17 3.76 -0.08 18.79
C TYR A 17 2.66 0.20 17.76
N LEU A 18 2.59 1.43 17.26
CA LEU A 18 1.73 1.74 16.11
C LEU A 18 2.07 0.75 14.99
N SER A 19 1.11 -0.08 14.60
CA SER A 19 1.32 -1.00 13.49
C SER A 19 1.54 -0.17 12.22
N TYR A 20 2.53 -0.54 11.42
CA TYR A 20 2.78 0.09 10.12
C TYR A 20 1.95 -0.61 9.03
N ASN A 21 1.52 0.17 8.05
CA ASN A 21 0.88 -0.30 6.83
C ASN A 21 1.73 0.11 5.62
N LYS A 22 1.60 -0.62 4.51
CA LYS A 22 2.22 -0.25 3.24
C LYS A 22 1.20 0.44 2.35
N ARG A 23 1.64 1.47 1.62
CA ARG A 23 0.83 2.13 0.59
C ARG A 23 1.64 2.32 -0.69
N ILE A 24 0.94 2.30 -1.82
CA ILE A 24 1.51 2.69 -3.11
C ILE A 24 1.08 4.14 -3.38
N VAL A 25 2.05 5.01 -3.63
CA VAL A 25 1.81 6.41 -4.01
C VAL A 25 2.27 6.67 -5.44
N PHE A 26 1.54 7.53 -6.15
CA PHE A 26 1.92 8.01 -7.47
C PHE A 26 2.91 9.16 -7.33
N VAL A 27 4.15 8.96 -7.81
CA VAL A 27 5.26 9.92 -7.58
C VAL A 27 5.62 10.73 -8.82
N ARG A 28 5.33 10.22 -10.02
CA ARG A 28 5.70 10.89 -11.27
C ARG A 28 4.79 10.45 -12.42
N ARG A 29 4.45 11.39 -13.31
CA ARG A 29 3.77 11.08 -14.58
C ARG A 29 4.78 10.55 -15.62
N PRO A 30 4.45 9.51 -16.40
CA PRO A 30 5.31 9.03 -17.48
C PRO A 30 5.45 10.06 -18.62
N GLY A 31 4.50 11.00 -18.73
CA GLY A 31 4.36 11.93 -19.86
C GLY A 31 3.22 11.49 -20.78
N ALA A 32 2.54 12.43 -21.45
CA ALA A 32 1.26 12.18 -22.13
C ALA A 32 1.31 11.08 -23.21
N ASN A 33 2.47 10.87 -23.83
CA ASN A 33 2.66 9.92 -24.93
C ASN A 33 3.54 8.72 -24.55
N ASN A 34 3.85 8.55 -23.26
CA ASN A 34 4.72 7.50 -22.77
C ASN A 34 3.93 6.47 -21.97
N PHE A 35 4.34 5.21 -22.05
CA PHE A 35 3.78 4.17 -21.19
C PHE A 35 4.17 4.40 -19.72
N PRO A 36 3.26 4.12 -18.77
CA PRO A 36 3.61 4.11 -17.35
C PRO A 36 4.63 2.99 -17.08
N SER A 37 5.57 3.30 -16.20
CA SER A 37 6.60 2.37 -15.71
C SER A 37 6.55 2.28 -14.19
N ALA A 38 7.14 1.23 -13.61
CA ALA A 38 7.03 0.96 -12.17
C ALA A 38 7.57 2.12 -11.29
N ASP A 39 8.54 2.89 -11.79
CA ASP A 39 9.11 4.07 -11.13
C ASP A 39 8.16 5.28 -11.09
N CYS A 40 7.02 5.22 -11.77
CA CYS A 40 5.92 6.18 -11.59
C CYS A 40 5.23 6.01 -10.23
N PHE A 41 5.48 4.89 -9.54
CA PHE A 41 4.90 4.54 -8.26
C PHE A 41 5.99 4.27 -7.21
N ARG A 42 5.69 4.53 -5.94
CA ARG A 42 6.58 4.22 -4.82
C ARG A 42 5.82 3.49 -3.72
N CYS A 43 6.45 2.46 -3.16
CA CYS A 43 5.97 1.80 -1.96
C CYS A 43 6.52 2.53 -0.73
N GLU A 44 5.64 2.93 0.18
CA GLU A 44 5.99 3.64 1.40
C GLU A 44 5.33 3.00 2.62
N ASP A 45 5.97 3.17 3.78
CA ASP A 45 5.34 2.91 5.07
C ASP A 45 4.43 4.07 5.47
N CYS A 46 3.29 3.75 6.04
CA CYS A 46 2.41 4.68 6.72
C CYS A 46 1.91 4.07 8.04
N LEU A 47 1.30 4.89 8.90
CA LEU A 47 0.64 4.38 10.09
C LEU A 47 -0.61 3.59 9.68
N ALA A 48 -0.80 2.40 10.25
CA ALA A 48 -2.03 1.67 10.07
C ALA A 48 -3.18 2.41 10.79
N PRO A 49 -4.38 2.44 10.20
CA PRO A 49 -5.53 3.04 10.87
C PRO A 49 -5.88 2.25 12.12
N ASN A 50 -6.36 2.96 13.14
CA ASN A 50 -6.82 2.41 14.40
C ASN A 50 -8.25 2.88 14.70
N ARG A 51 -8.80 2.46 15.85
CA ARG A 51 -10.20 2.72 16.21
C ARG A 51 -10.55 4.21 16.32
N LEU A 52 -9.58 5.08 16.60
CA LEU A 52 -9.78 6.52 16.68
C LEU A 52 -9.97 7.16 15.30
N ASP A 53 -9.55 6.48 14.23
CA ASP A 53 -9.64 6.98 12.85
C ASP A 53 -10.99 6.67 12.19
N VAL A 54 -11.93 6.02 12.90
CA VAL A 54 -13.18 5.49 12.34
C VAL A 54 -14.38 6.30 12.84
N GLY A 55 -15.03 7.04 11.94
CA GLY A 55 -16.30 7.72 12.21
C GLY A 55 -17.52 6.82 12.07
N ASN A 56 -18.71 7.37 12.36
CA ASN A 56 -19.98 6.66 12.18
C ASN A 56 -20.16 6.20 10.73
N GLY A 57 -20.45 4.91 10.54
CA GLY A 57 -20.65 4.29 9.22
C GLY A 57 -19.35 3.91 8.48
N GLN A 58 -18.18 4.12 9.10
CA GLN A 58 -16.90 3.70 8.52
C GLN A 58 -16.41 2.40 9.17
N CYS A 59 -15.49 1.71 8.50
CA CYS A 59 -14.81 0.55 9.04
C CYS A 59 -13.36 0.47 8.56
N ILE A 60 -12.53 -0.25 9.31
CA ILE A 60 -11.17 -0.59 8.87
C ILE A 60 -11.25 -1.86 8.05
N VAL A 61 -10.74 -1.79 6.81
CA VAL A 61 -10.69 -2.93 5.89
C VAL A 61 -9.27 -3.46 5.77
N ARG A 62 -9.16 -4.78 5.59
CA ARG A 62 -7.94 -5.43 5.09
C ARG A 62 -8.13 -5.71 3.61
N THR A 63 -7.42 -4.97 2.77
CA THR A 63 -7.38 -5.23 1.34
C THR A 63 -6.80 -6.62 1.10
N LEU A 64 -7.54 -7.48 0.39
CA LEU A 64 -7.10 -8.82 0.02
C LEU A 64 -6.52 -8.85 -1.39
N PHE A 65 -7.22 -8.20 -2.33
CA PHE A 65 -6.84 -8.11 -3.73
C PHE A 65 -7.15 -6.71 -4.26
N LEU A 66 -6.39 -6.28 -5.26
CA LEU A 66 -6.59 -5.04 -6.01
C LEU A 66 -6.56 -5.37 -7.50
N SER A 67 -7.44 -4.74 -8.28
CA SER A 67 -7.39 -4.82 -9.74
C SER A 67 -6.38 -3.83 -10.31
N VAL A 68 -5.83 -4.18 -11.47
CA VAL A 68 -5.09 -3.28 -12.35
C VAL A 68 -5.82 -3.27 -13.68
N ASP A 69 -6.37 -2.13 -14.07
CA ASP A 69 -7.30 -1.98 -15.19
C ASP A 69 -6.74 -1.02 -16.25
N PRO A 70 -6.95 -1.27 -17.57
CA PRO A 70 -6.45 -0.37 -18.62
C PRO A 70 -6.95 1.09 -18.49
N ALA A 71 -8.15 1.28 -17.94
CA ALA A 71 -8.71 2.61 -17.68
C ALA A 71 -7.92 3.43 -16.64
N GLN A 72 -6.99 2.81 -15.90
CA GLN A 72 -6.13 3.49 -14.94
C GLN A 72 -4.92 4.19 -15.59
N VAL A 73 -4.72 4.02 -16.90
CA VAL A 73 -3.68 4.72 -17.67
C VAL A 73 -4.26 6.06 -18.16
N SER A 74 -3.96 7.16 -17.44
CA SER A 74 -4.40 8.53 -17.77
C SER A 74 -3.40 9.28 -18.64
#